data_AF-A0AA40VKW6-F1
#
_entry.id   AF-A0AA40VKW6-F1
#
_cell.length_a   1.000
_cell.length_b   1.000
_cell.length_c   1.000
_cell.angle_alpha   90.00
_cell.angle_beta   90.00
_cell.angle_gamma   90.00
#
_symmetry.space_group_name_H-M   'P 1'
#
loop_
_entity.id
_entity.type
_entity.pdbx_description
1 polymer ?
#
loop_
_entity_poly.entity_id
_entity_poly.type
_entity_poly.pdbx_seq_one_letter_code
_entity_poly.pdbx_strand_id
1 'polypeptide(L)' 'MIGNHLAQHRELSLTTIGLATHILSVPEGTPVDIRSLAERFPEGRDRIASALRELEDRMRSLTPHPPAPAAPFL' A
#
# COMPACT_ATOMS: atom_id res chain seq x y z
N MET A 1 7.58 9.67 -13.90
CA MET A 1 6.15 9.75 -14.25
C MET A 1 5.42 8.67 -13.45
N ILE A 2 4.97 9.01 -12.25
CA ILE A 2 4.11 8.15 -11.40
C ILE A 2 2.69 8.47 -11.87
N GLY A 3 2.00 7.59 -12.57
CA GLY A 3 0.68 8.01 -13.08
C GLY A 3 -0.24 6.97 -13.71
N ASN A 4 0.25 5.82 -14.15
CA ASN A 4 -0.61 4.87 -14.86
C ASN A 4 -0.64 3.45 -14.26
N HIS A 5 0.44 3.02 -13.60
CA HIS A 5 0.47 1.66 -13.03
C HIS A 5 -0.37 1.51 -11.76
N LEU A 6 -0.47 2.53 -10.90
CA LEU A 6 -1.35 2.53 -9.73
C LEU A 6 -2.85 2.56 -10.12
N ALA A 7 -3.21 3.31 -11.16
CA ALA A 7 -4.60 3.41 -11.64
C ALA A 7 -5.09 2.13 -12.36
N GLN A 8 -4.17 1.28 -12.83
CA GLN A 8 -4.49 0.01 -13.49
C GLN A 8 -4.74 -1.14 -12.50
N HIS A 9 -4.43 -0.98 -11.21
CA HIS A 9 -4.86 -1.91 -10.17
C HIS A 9 -6.33 -1.65 -9.83
N ARG A 10 -7.24 -2.26 -10.61
CA ARG A 10 -8.71 -2.19 -10.46
C ARG A 10 -9.25 -2.61 -9.09
N GLU A 11 -8.41 -3.10 -8.20
CA GLU A 11 -8.77 -3.61 -6.88
C GLU A 11 -8.30 -2.73 -5.73
N LEU A 12 -7.62 -1.61 -6.03
CA LEU A 12 -7.22 -0.63 -5.01
C LEU A 12 -8.31 0.42 -4.79
N SER A 13 -8.67 0.65 -3.53
CA SER A 13 -9.54 1.78 -3.19
C SER A 13 -8.88 3.12 -3.56
N LEU A 14 -9.69 4.10 -3.96
CA LEU A 14 -9.20 5.45 -4.29
C LEU A 14 -8.45 6.09 -3.11
N THR A 15 -8.85 5.79 -1.87
CA THR A 15 -8.16 6.22 -0.66
C THR A 15 -6.75 5.63 -0.60
N THR A 16 -6.58 4.33 -0.91
CA THR A 16 -5.28 3.68 -0.95
C THR A 16 -4.36 4.24 -2.05
N ILE A 17 -4.91 4.52 -3.24
CA ILE A 17 -4.15 5.16 -4.33
C ILE A 17 -3.69 6.57 -3.94
N GLY A 18 -4.60 7.38 -3.39
CA GLY A 18 -4.29 8.73 -2.95
C GLY A 18 -3.23 8.74 -1.85
N LEU A 19 -3.36 7.83 -0.88
CA LEU A 19 -2.42 7.72 0.23
C LEU A 19 -1.03 7.24 -0.23
N ALA A 20 -0.96 6.23 -1.09
CA ALA A 20 0.29 5.77 -1.67
C ALA A 20 0.99 6.88 -2.45
N THR A 21 0.24 7.65 -3.24
CA THR A 21 0.78 8.78 -4.00
C THR A 21 1.33 9.86 -3.06
N HIS A 22 0.61 10.19 -1.98
CA HIS A 22 1.07 11.13 -0.96
C HIS A 22 2.39 10.66 -0.32
N ILE A 23 2.45 9.41 0.15
CA ILE A 23 3.63 8.82 0.79
C ILE A 23 4.85 8.86 -0.14
N LEU A 24 4.68 8.56 -1.43
CA LEU A 24 5.76 8.57 -2.41
C LEU A 24 6.21 9.99 -2.83
N SER A 25 5.43 11.02 -2.50
CA SER A 25 5.70 12.41 -2.88
C SER A 25 6.40 13.23 -1.79
N VAL A 26 6.33 12.78 -0.54
CA VAL A 26 6.88 13.52 0.60
C VAL A 26 8.38 13.19 0.80
N PRO A 27 9.17 14.11 1.40
CA PRO A 27 10.55 13.83 1.75
C PRO A 27 10.67 12.64 2.70
N GLU A 28 11.78 11.90 2.60
CA GLU A 28 12.13 10.87 3.57
C GLU A 28 12.16 11.45 5.00
N GLY A 29 11.67 10.67 5.97
CA GLY A 29 11.51 11.11 7.35
C GLY A 29 10.20 11.85 7.64
N THR A 30 9.36 12.13 6.63
CA THR A 30 7.99 12.61 6.87
C THR A 30 7.19 11.54 7.62
N PRO A 31 6.52 11.86 8.74
CA PRO A 31 5.65 10.92 9.44
C PRO A 31 4.50 10.49 8.54
N VAL A 32 4.39 9.17 8.31
CA VAL A 32 3.35 8.52 7.51
C VAL A 32 2.60 7.44 8.28
N ASP A 33 2.60 7.53 9.62
CA ASP A 33 1.77 6.66 10.46
C ASP A 33 0.29 7.07 10.45
N ILE A 34 -0.56 6.16 10.90
CA ILE A 34 -2.03 6.33 10.93
C ILE A 34 -2.45 7.64 11.62
N ARG A 35 -1.80 8.02 12.73
CA ARG A 35 -2.19 9.21 13.49
C ARG A 35 -1.83 10.48 12.72
N SER A 36 -0.58 10.59 12.26
CA SER A 36 -0.13 11.76 11.51
C SER A 36 -0.90 11.96 10.20
N LEU A 37 -1.28 10.87 9.54
CA LEU A 37 -2.10 10.95 8.33
C LEU A 37 -3.55 11.32 8.66
N ALA A 38 -4.14 10.78 9.72
CA ALA A 38 -5.51 11.10 10.14
C ALA A 38 -5.69 12.54 10.63
N GLU A 39 -4.62 13.17 11.10
CA GLU A 39 -4.62 14.61 11.44
C GLU A 39 -4.56 15.50 10.18
N ARG A 40 -4.10 14.97 9.04
CA ARG A 40 -3.92 15.73 7.77
C ARG A 40 -5.06 15.52 6.77
N PHE A 41 -5.77 14.41 6.87
CA PHE A 41 -6.74 13.95 5.87
C PHE A 41 -8.14 13.80 6.47
N PRO A 42 -9.20 14.33 5.81
CA PRO A 42 -10.57 14.29 6.33
C PRO A 42 -11.20 12.89 6.36
N GLU A 43 -10.58 11.89 5.73
CA GLU A 43 -11.04 10.50 5.66
C GLU A 43 -11.10 9.82 7.04
N GLY A 44 -10.30 10.29 8.01
CA GLY A 44 -10.29 9.78 9.37
C GLY A 44 -9.49 8.49 9.56
N ARG A 45 -9.32 8.13 10.84
CA ARG A 45 -8.36 7.11 11.28
C ARG A 45 -8.63 5.71 10.70
N ASP A 46 -9.88 5.27 10.70
CA ASP A 46 -10.23 3.90 10.29
C ASP A 46 -10.04 3.69 8.78
N ARG A 47 -10.41 4.70 7.97
CA ARG A 47 -10.20 4.68 6.52
C ARG A 47 -8.71 4.65 6.17
N ILE A 48 -7.90 5.43 6.86
CA ILE A 48 -6.45 5.45 6.67
C ILE A 48 -5.81 4.12 7.10
N ALA A 49 -6.23 3.57 8.24
CA ALA A 49 -5.76 2.27 8.69
C ALA A 49 -6.12 1.15 7.71
N SER A 50 -7.34 1.16 7.16
CA SER A 50 -7.76 0.23 6.12
C SER A 50 -6.92 0.38 4.85
N ALA A 51 -6.66 1.62 4.42
CA ALA A 51 -5.89 1.89 3.21
C ALA A 51 -4.43 1.44 3.32
N LEU A 52 -3.80 1.63 4.49
CA LEU A 52 -2.44 1.13 4.73
C LEU A 52 -2.36 -0.39 4.73
N ARG A 53 -3.33 -1.08 5.35
CA ARG A 53 -3.42 -2.55 5.32
C ARG A 53 -3.59 -3.09 3.89
N GLU A 54 -4.46 -2.46 3.12
CA GLU A 54 -4.66 -2.79 1.71
C GLU A 54 -3.37 -2.62 0.91
N LEU A 55 -2.59 -1.56 1.19
CA LEU A 55 -1.29 -1.33 0.55
C LEU A 55 -0.27 -2.42 0.92
N GLU A 56 -0.18 -2.79 2.20
CA GLU A 56 0.71 -3.84 2.70
C GLU A 56 0.39 -5.22 2.09
N ASP A 57 -0.89 -5.58 2.02
CA ASP A 57 -1.33 -6.85 1.43
C ASP A 57 -0.94 -6.95 -0.05
N ARG A 58 -1.02 -5.84 -0.80
CA ARG A 58 -0.59 -5.82 -2.21
C ARG A 58 0.91 -5.87 -2.36
N MET A 59 1.67 -5.18 -1.53
CA MET A 59 3.13 -5.28 -1.54
C MET A 59 3.60 -6.72 -1.27
N ARG A 60 2.95 -7.43 -0.35
CA ARG A 60 3.21 -8.85 -0.06
C ARG A 60 2.84 -9.77 -1.23
N SER A 61 1.74 -9.49 -1.93
CA SER A 61 1.32 -10.29 -3.09
C SER A 61 2.22 -10.13 -4.32
N LEU A 62 2.98 -9.03 -4.40
CA LEU A 62 3.91 -8.75 -5.52
C LEU A 62 5.31 -9.36 -5.30
N THR A 63 5.63 -9.83 -4.09
CA THR A 63 6.77 -10.72 -3.88
C THR A 63 6.34 -12.16 -4.17
N PRO A 64 6.82 -12.81 -5.25
CA PRO A 64 6.56 -14.23 -5.44
C PRO A 64 7.19 -14.97 -4.25
N HIS A 65 6.36 -15.69 -3.48
CA HIS A 65 6.88 -16.72 -2.59
C HIS A 65 7.71 -17.68 -3.45
N PRO A 66 9.00 -17.96 -3.13
CA PRO A 66 9.73 -18.96 -3.88
C PRO A 66 8.90 -20.24 -3.89
N PRO A 67 8.75 -20.93 -5.04
CA PRO A 67 8.01 -22.18 -5.06
C PRO A 67 8.56 -23.07 -3.95
N ALA A 68 7.67 -23.65 -3.14
CA ALA A 68 8.06 -24.59 -2.09
C ALA A 68 9.04 -25.61 -2.71
N PRO A 69 10.14 -25.98 -2.02
CA PRO A 69 11.10 -26.91 -2.58
C PRO A 69 10.35 -28.16 -3.00
N ALA A 70 10.46 -28.53 -4.28
CA ALA A 70 9.85 -29.74 -4.79
C ALA A 70 10.27 -30.89 -3.85
N ALA A 71 9.28 -31.50 -3.21
CA ALA A 71 9.55 -32.62 -2.31
C ALA A 71 10.37 -33.65 -3.09
N PRO A 72 11.47 -34.18 -2.51
CA PRO A 72 12.25 -35.20 -3.18
C PRO A 72 11.31 -36.37 -3.46
N PHE A 73 11.17 -36.71 -4.74
CA PHE A 73 10.49 -37.94 -5.13
C PHE A 73 11.29 -39.10 -4.53
N LEU A 74 10.72 -39.71 -3.48
CA LEU A 74 11.15 -41.00 -2.97
C LEU A 74 10.64 -42.11 -3.90
#